data_AF-A0A3M0KGY0-F1
#
_entry.id   AF-A0A3M0KGY0-F1
#
_cell.length_a   1.000
_cell.length_b   1.000
_cell.length_c   1.000
_cell.angle_alpha   90.00
_cell.angle_beta   90.00
_cell.angle_gamma   90.00
#
_symmetry.space_group_name_H-M   'P 1'
#
loop_
_entity.id
_entity.type
_entity.pdbx_description
1 polymer ?
#
loop_
_entity_poly.entity_id
_entity_poly.type
_entity_poly.pdbx_seq_one_letter_code
_entity_poly.pdbx_strand_id
1 'polypeptide(L)'
;MLWLLLLQVFASCLWLGHSEVVTSFASCSQFFHAGTPPNNVLEPQNPAWICQRYSNAYHFATLYNKDKRIPAYSAYIYQPGPGARSKSWFVEPQLINPTYPKNMDTEYSLQKKYKITPQQIGQSQAINQDYNNLKDLNRGHLSPSCHRNGNNSKWSTFTLTNIVPQNTAHLTRCWVIGDIPDAWSLAIVTPSHKKGCKANLGNYRRVHLASLPRKVMEQIVLSVITWHIQDSEGISPSQQRFRKGTSCLENLISFDDQMTSPVDEGRGCANICLDFNKSFGTVTHGILMEKPSAYGLQRCSLGWDRNSLMSRPRECW
;
A
#
# COMPACT_ATOMS: atom_id res chain seq x y z
N MET A 1 8.71 54.03 7.01
CA MET A 1 7.98 52.98 6.26
C MET A 1 8.83 51.79 5.87
N LEU A 2 10.11 51.96 5.49
CA LEU A 2 11.01 50.84 5.15
C LEU A 2 11.25 49.86 6.32
N TRP A 3 11.27 50.35 7.56
CA TRP A 3 11.46 49.54 8.77
C TRP A 3 10.24 48.66 9.11
N LEU A 4 9.02 49.12 8.79
CA LEU A 4 7.78 48.35 8.97
C LEU A 4 7.63 47.25 7.92
N LEU A 5 8.10 47.50 6.69
CA LEU A 5 8.18 46.49 5.62
C LEU A 5 9.21 45.39 5.95
N LEU A 6 10.37 45.75 6.52
CA LEU A 6 11.36 44.77 6.99
C LEU A 6 10.83 43.91 8.15
N LEU A 7 10.05 44.49 9.07
CA LEU A 7 9.39 43.75 10.15
C LEU A 7 8.32 42.78 9.63
N GLN A 8 7.56 43.15 8.59
CA GLN A 8 6.59 42.26 7.94
C GLN A 8 7.28 41.11 7.18
N VAL A 9 8.41 41.36 6.52
CA VAL A 9 9.20 40.32 5.85
C VAL A 9 9.79 39.34 6.88
N PHE A 10 10.29 39.84 8.02
CA PHE A 10 10.73 38.98 9.13
C PHE A 10 9.58 38.20 9.78
N ALA A 11 8.38 38.78 9.90
CA ALA A 11 7.20 38.07 10.42
C ALA A 11 6.70 36.98 9.45
N SER A 12 6.82 37.18 8.14
CA SER A 12 6.51 36.13 7.14
C SER A 12 7.57 35.01 7.05
N CYS A 13 8.81 35.27 7.50
CA CYS A 13 9.87 34.26 7.57
C CYS A 13 9.89 33.47 8.90
N LEU A 14 8.99 33.76 9.84
CA LEU A 14 8.82 32.98 11.09
C LEU A 14 7.92 31.76 10.93
N TRP A 15 7.50 31.41 9.71
CA TRP A 15 7.00 30.07 9.39
C TRP A 15 8.19 29.09 9.32
N LEU A 16 8.96 29.07 10.40
CA LEU A 16 9.90 28.02 10.69
C LEU A 16 9.10 26.73 10.76
N GLY A 17 9.55 25.76 9.99
CA GLY A 17 9.03 24.43 10.07
C GLY A 17 8.87 23.93 11.52
N HIS A 18 7.71 23.33 11.85
CA HIS A 18 7.47 22.64 13.13
C HIS A 18 7.43 21.11 13.00
N SER A 19 8.41 20.41 13.61
CA SER A 19 8.17 19.02 14.03
C SER A 19 7.82 19.17 15.46
N GLU A 20 6.77 18.51 15.84
CA GLU A 20 6.28 18.56 17.18
C GLU A 20 5.35 17.36 17.29
N VAL A 21 5.17 16.91 18.52
CA VAL A 21 3.90 16.28 18.83
C VAL A 21 2.90 17.42 18.80
N VAL A 22 2.23 17.52 17.66
CA VAL A 22 1.28 18.59 17.35
C VAL A 22 -0.10 18.19 17.86
N THR A 23 -0.98 19.17 18.02
CA THR A 23 -2.41 18.93 18.26
C THR A 23 -3.15 18.59 16.97
N SER A 24 -2.56 18.91 15.81
CA SER A 24 -3.07 18.59 14.47
C SER A 24 -1.95 18.64 13.42
N PHE A 25 -2.12 18.00 12.27
CA PHE A 25 -1.11 17.98 11.20
C PHE A 25 -0.94 19.32 10.42
N ALA A 26 -1.41 20.45 10.94
CA ALA A 26 -1.34 21.75 10.26
C ALA A 26 0.08 22.12 9.80
N SER A 27 1.10 21.82 10.61
CA SER A 27 2.50 22.13 10.29
C SER A 27 3.17 21.20 9.29
N CYS A 28 2.56 20.05 8.99
CA CYS A 28 3.09 19.07 8.04
C CYS A 28 2.02 18.55 7.07
N SER A 29 1.05 19.40 6.75
CA SER A 29 -0.08 19.08 5.87
C SER A 29 0.37 18.70 4.45
N GLN A 30 1.54 19.16 4.01
CA GLN A 30 2.10 18.88 2.69
C GLN A 30 2.31 17.40 2.37
N PHE A 31 2.36 16.52 3.39
CA PHE A 31 2.51 15.07 3.17
C PHE A 31 1.19 14.35 2.94
N PHE A 32 0.06 15.04 3.11
CA PHE A 32 -1.27 14.50 2.93
C PHE A 32 -1.82 14.86 1.55
N HIS A 33 -2.61 13.96 0.98
CA HIS A 33 -3.30 14.22 -0.27
C HIS A 33 -4.25 15.41 -0.10
N ALA A 34 -4.08 16.45 -0.93
CA ALA A 34 -4.81 17.71 -0.82
C ALA A 34 -4.77 18.33 0.60
N GLY A 35 -3.68 18.12 1.34
CA GLY A 35 -3.51 18.65 2.70
C GLY A 35 -4.47 18.07 3.75
N THR A 36 -5.23 17.03 3.41
CA THR A 36 -6.33 16.53 4.25
C THR A 36 -5.94 15.20 4.89
N PRO A 37 -5.85 15.12 6.24
CA PRO A 37 -5.59 13.87 6.93
C PRO A 37 -6.80 12.91 6.84
N PRO A 38 -6.58 11.59 6.97
CA PRO A 38 -7.66 10.60 7.06
C PRO A 38 -8.66 10.92 8.17
N ASN A 39 -9.94 10.59 7.96
CA ASN A 39 -11.01 10.80 8.95
C ASN A 39 -10.73 10.09 10.29
N ASN A 40 -11.40 10.56 11.34
CA ASN A 40 -11.23 10.15 12.74
C ASN A 40 -11.48 8.65 13.04
N VAL A 41 -11.91 7.86 12.06
CA VAL A 41 -12.10 6.40 12.19
C VAL A 41 -10.81 5.68 12.59
N LEU A 42 -9.64 6.26 12.26
CA LEU A 42 -8.32 5.71 12.59
C LEU A 42 -7.69 6.33 13.84
N GLU A 43 -8.38 7.23 14.54
CA GLU A 43 -7.84 7.90 15.72
C GLU A 43 -7.87 6.98 16.95
N PRO A 44 -6.71 6.66 17.55
CA PRO A 44 -6.65 5.89 18.78
C PRO A 44 -7.13 6.73 19.98
N GLN A 45 -7.41 6.08 21.12
CA GLN A 45 -7.84 6.76 22.34
C GLN A 45 -6.80 7.74 22.89
N ASN A 46 -5.51 7.38 22.84
CA ASN A 46 -4.40 8.24 23.25
C ASN A 46 -3.45 8.52 22.08
N PRO A 47 -3.85 9.41 21.15
CA PRO A 47 -3.07 9.71 19.95
C PRO A 47 -1.90 10.65 20.26
N ALA A 48 -0.88 10.56 19.42
CA ALA A 48 0.10 11.60 19.21
C ALA A 48 0.22 11.87 17.71
N TRP A 49 -0.06 13.11 17.30
CA TRP A 49 0.18 13.56 15.94
C TRP A 49 1.63 14.01 15.83
N ILE A 50 2.43 13.34 15.03
CA ILE A 50 3.88 13.56 14.95
C ILE A 50 4.23 14.06 13.56
N CYS A 51 4.67 15.32 13.46
CA CYS A 51 5.37 15.79 12.28
C CYS A 51 6.85 15.43 12.44
N GLN A 52 7.36 14.51 11.64
CA GLN A 52 8.69 13.91 11.83
C GLN A 52 9.80 14.86 11.37
N ARG A 53 10.61 15.39 12.30
CA ARG A 53 11.84 16.13 11.94
C ARG A 53 13.06 15.28 12.11
N TYR A 54 13.94 15.45 11.14
CA TYR A 54 15.33 15.11 11.28
C TYR A 54 16.16 16.24 10.69
N SER A 55 17.31 16.57 11.32
CA SER A 55 18.20 17.65 10.86
C SER A 55 17.47 18.97 10.55
N ASN A 56 16.54 19.37 11.43
CA ASN A 56 15.71 20.57 11.35
C ASN A 56 14.70 20.66 10.17
N ALA A 57 14.49 19.59 9.38
CA ALA A 57 13.51 19.58 8.27
C ALA A 57 12.39 18.52 8.48
N TYR A 58 11.19 18.77 7.93
CA TYR A 58 10.14 17.74 7.86
C TYR A 58 10.44 16.70 6.81
N HIS A 59 10.12 15.45 7.14
CA HIS A 59 10.19 14.37 6.18
C HIS A 59 8.86 13.62 5.99
N PHE A 60 8.02 13.53 7.01
CA PHE A 60 6.68 12.91 6.94
C PHE A 60 5.83 13.21 8.17
N ALA A 61 4.59 12.76 8.15
CA ALA A 61 3.68 12.79 9.27
C ALA A 61 3.35 11.35 9.73
N THR A 62 3.18 11.15 11.04
CA THR A 62 2.76 9.88 11.63
C THR A 62 1.70 10.14 12.68
N LEU A 63 0.59 9.40 12.62
CA LEU A 63 -0.35 9.30 13.73
C LEU A 63 0.06 8.10 14.59
N TYR A 64 0.35 8.33 15.86
CA TYR A 64 0.92 7.34 16.76
C TYR A 64 -0.03 7.02 17.91
N ASN A 65 -0.19 5.75 18.24
CA ASN A 65 -0.95 5.30 19.40
C ASN A 65 0.02 5.09 20.57
N LYS A 66 -0.05 5.96 21.58
CA LYS A 66 0.86 5.90 22.75
C LYS A 66 0.56 4.67 23.63
N ASP A 67 -0.70 4.27 23.78
CA ASP A 67 -1.07 3.13 24.63
C ASP A 67 -0.53 1.81 24.08
N LYS A 68 -0.65 1.62 22.76
CA LYS A 68 -0.16 0.42 22.07
C LYS A 68 1.30 0.53 21.64
N ARG A 69 1.90 1.73 21.74
CA ARG A 69 3.25 2.05 21.30
C ARG A 69 3.51 1.68 19.83
N ILE A 70 2.50 1.86 18.97
CA ILE A 70 2.57 1.58 17.53
C ILE A 70 1.99 2.74 16.70
N PRO A 71 2.53 3.01 15.50
CA PRO A 71 1.90 3.95 14.59
C PRO A 71 0.61 3.38 13.99
N ALA A 72 -0.42 4.23 13.91
CA ALA A 72 -1.67 3.92 13.22
C ALA A 72 -1.51 4.08 11.70
N TYR A 73 -0.87 5.17 11.25
CA TYR A 73 -0.48 5.38 9.86
C TYR A 73 0.67 6.38 9.74
N SER A 74 1.35 6.38 8.59
CA SER A 74 2.29 7.43 8.18
C SER A 74 1.90 8.00 6.81
N ALA A 75 1.93 9.32 6.66
CA ALA A 75 1.69 10.03 5.41
C ALA A 75 2.99 10.65 4.89
N TYR A 76 3.31 10.41 3.63
CA TYR A 76 4.56 10.83 3.01
C TYR A 76 4.45 10.94 1.49
N ILE A 77 5.39 11.67 0.89
CA ILE A 77 5.52 11.78 -0.57
C ILE A 77 6.48 10.71 -1.07
N TYR A 78 6.06 9.95 -2.07
CA TYR A 78 6.89 8.94 -2.75
C TYR A 78 7.94 9.61 -3.63
N GLN A 79 9.22 9.48 -3.26
CA GLN A 79 10.36 10.07 -3.96
C GLN A 79 11.57 9.13 -3.88
N PRO A 80 11.60 8.03 -4.65
CA PRO A 80 12.71 7.10 -4.63
C PRO A 80 13.98 7.78 -5.15
N GLY A 81 15.13 7.46 -4.56
CA GLY A 81 16.40 8.02 -4.97
C GLY A 81 17.59 7.45 -4.18
N PRO A 82 18.81 7.87 -4.53
CA PRO A 82 20.03 7.39 -3.87
C PRO A 82 20.08 7.79 -2.39
N GLY A 83 20.87 7.05 -1.62
CA GLY A 83 21.16 7.35 -0.22
C GLY A 83 21.34 6.08 0.62
N ALA A 84 22.07 6.23 1.73
CA ALA A 84 22.42 5.13 2.61
C ALA A 84 21.34 4.86 3.66
N ARG A 85 21.27 3.61 4.10
CA ARG A 85 20.44 3.19 5.25
C ARG A 85 21.07 3.70 6.55
N SER A 86 20.24 4.20 7.48
CA SER A 86 20.73 4.54 8.83
C SER A 86 21.11 3.27 9.59
N LYS A 87 22.17 3.35 10.39
CA LYS A 87 22.52 2.31 11.38
C LYS A 87 21.88 2.57 12.75
N SER A 88 21.47 3.81 12.99
CA SER A 88 20.89 4.27 14.25
C SER A 88 19.37 4.33 14.15
N TRP A 89 18.73 4.04 15.28
CA TRP A 89 17.30 4.16 15.47
C TRP A 89 16.99 5.34 16.40
N PHE A 90 15.98 6.09 16.02
CA PHE A 90 15.55 7.31 16.70
C PHE A 90 14.23 7.11 17.44
N VAL A 91 13.99 7.99 18.39
CA VAL A 91 12.76 8.16 19.15
C VAL A 91 12.41 9.64 19.16
N GLU A 92 11.18 9.96 19.56
CA GLU A 92 10.67 11.34 19.61
C GLU A 92 10.85 11.90 21.04
N PRO A 93 11.81 12.80 21.30
CA PRO A 93 12.06 13.32 22.64
C PRO A 93 10.82 13.99 23.26
N GLN A 94 10.03 14.65 22.43
CA GLN A 94 8.83 15.40 22.79
C GLN A 94 7.66 14.51 23.30
N LEU A 95 7.68 13.20 23.04
CA LEU A 95 6.73 12.26 23.64
C LEU A 95 7.03 12.00 25.12
N ILE A 96 8.30 12.16 25.53
CA ILE A 96 8.76 11.99 26.91
C ILE A 96 8.48 13.27 27.70
N ASN A 97 8.88 14.42 27.13
CA ASN A 97 8.65 15.72 27.72
C ASN A 97 8.48 16.77 26.60
N PRO A 98 7.35 17.50 26.55
CA PRO A 98 7.09 18.50 25.51
C PRO A 98 8.14 19.61 25.40
N THR A 99 8.93 19.85 26.45
CA THR A 99 10.00 20.86 26.46
C THR A 99 11.28 20.40 25.76
N TYR A 100 11.40 19.12 25.42
CA TYR A 100 12.59 18.57 24.77
C TYR A 100 12.69 19.01 23.30
N PRO A 101 13.90 18.94 22.70
CA PRO A 101 14.12 19.33 21.31
C PRO A 101 13.19 18.61 20.34
N LYS A 102 12.77 19.35 19.33
CA LYS A 102 11.82 18.93 18.31
C LYS A 102 12.37 17.89 17.31
N ASN A 103 13.69 17.78 17.16
CA ASN A 103 14.30 16.77 16.29
C ASN A 103 14.28 15.40 16.95
N MET A 104 14.02 14.35 16.17
CA MET A 104 14.20 12.98 16.64
C MET A 104 15.65 12.75 17.08
N ASP A 105 15.84 11.95 18.13
CA ASP A 105 17.15 11.66 18.70
C ASP A 105 17.24 10.18 19.09
N THR A 106 18.45 9.68 19.32
CA THR A 106 18.69 8.31 19.77
C THR A 106 18.40 8.17 21.26
N GLU A 107 17.91 6.99 21.67
CA GLU A 107 17.74 6.67 23.09
C GLU A 107 19.02 6.90 23.90
N TYR A 108 20.19 6.57 23.33
CA TYR A 108 21.48 6.76 23.99
C TYR A 108 21.78 8.24 24.29
N SER A 109 21.57 9.12 23.31
CA SER A 109 21.76 10.57 23.48
C SER A 109 20.85 11.12 24.58
N LEU A 110 19.56 10.74 24.56
CA LEU A 110 18.58 11.19 25.53
C LEU A 110 18.91 10.72 26.95
N GLN A 111 19.28 9.45 27.12
CA GLN A 111 19.71 8.91 28.43
C GLN A 111 20.92 9.69 28.98
N LYS A 112 21.92 9.96 28.13
CA LYS A 112 23.14 10.67 28.55
C LYS A 112 22.85 12.12 28.93
N LYS A 113 22.03 12.81 28.13
CA LYS A 113 21.74 14.25 28.23
C LYS A 113 20.76 14.58 29.37
N TYR A 114 19.70 13.79 29.50
CA TYR A 114 18.61 14.07 30.45
C TYR A 114 18.61 13.14 31.67
N LYS A 115 19.56 12.20 31.76
CA LYS A 115 19.67 11.23 32.86
C LYS A 115 18.40 10.38 33.06
N ILE A 116 17.71 10.09 31.97
CA ILE A 116 16.51 9.24 31.95
C ILE A 116 16.87 7.79 31.62
N THR A 117 15.99 6.85 31.97
CA THR A 117 16.15 5.41 31.66
C THR A 117 15.36 5.00 30.41
N PRO A 118 15.71 3.89 29.74
CA PRO A 118 14.92 3.36 28.62
C PRO A 118 13.46 3.09 29.00
N GLN A 119 13.19 2.67 30.24
CA GLN A 119 11.83 2.41 30.71
C GLN A 119 10.99 3.69 30.78
N GLN A 120 11.59 4.82 31.18
CA GLN A 120 10.91 6.12 31.15
C GLN A 120 10.59 6.56 29.72
N ILE A 121 11.47 6.31 28.76
CA ILE A 121 11.17 6.52 27.33
C ILE A 121 9.99 5.62 26.91
N GLY A 122 10.05 4.36 27.32
CA GLY A 122 9.07 3.31 27.05
C GLY A 122 7.65 3.57 27.54
N GLN A 123 7.45 4.53 28.47
CA GLN A 123 6.12 4.93 28.96
C GLN A 123 5.30 5.66 27.89
N SER A 124 5.96 6.27 26.91
CA SER A 124 5.31 7.15 25.92
C SER A 124 5.41 6.64 24.48
N GLN A 125 6.37 5.74 24.21
CA GLN A 125 6.65 5.24 22.88
C GLN A 125 7.42 3.91 22.93
N ALA A 126 7.55 3.25 21.77
CA ALA A 126 8.35 2.05 21.64
C ALA A 126 9.85 2.36 21.81
N ILE A 127 10.57 1.40 22.38
CA ILE A 127 12.01 1.44 22.60
C ILE A 127 12.70 0.28 21.89
N ASN A 128 14.02 0.35 21.71
CA ASN A 128 14.79 -0.69 21.02
C ASN A 128 14.58 -2.07 21.65
N GLN A 129 14.42 -2.12 22.98
CA GLN A 129 14.14 -3.36 23.71
C GLN A 129 12.87 -4.06 23.24
N ASP A 130 11.82 -3.33 22.83
CA ASP A 130 10.57 -3.93 22.33
C ASP A 130 10.78 -4.74 21.03
N TYR A 131 11.89 -4.51 20.33
CA TYR A 131 12.25 -5.18 19.10
C TYR A 131 13.43 -6.14 19.24
N ASN A 132 13.95 -6.33 20.45
CA ASN A 132 14.99 -7.31 20.72
C ASN A 132 14.36 -8.71 20.82
N ASN A 133 15.03 -9.73 20.29
CA ASN A 133 14.61 -11.14 20.39
C ASN A 133 13.24 -11.47 19.79
N LEU A 134 12.74 -10.64 18.86
CA LEU A 134 11.53 -11.00 18.13
C LEU A 134 11.80 -12.21 17.22
N LYS A 135 11.07 -13.30 17.45
CA LYS A 135 11.14 -14.48 16.58
C LYS A 135 10.32 -14.22 15.32
N ASP A 136 10.93 -14.35 14.15
CA ASP A 136 10.31 -14.21 12.83
C ASP A 136 9.70 -12.82 12.50
N LEU A 137 9.91 -11.80 13.35
CA LEU A 137 9.43 -10.43 13.10
C LEU A 137 10.60 -9.47 12.89
N ASN A 138 10.46 -8.62 11.87
CA ASN A 138 11.37 -7.54 11.55
C ASN A 138 10.72 -6.17 11.78
N ARG A 139 11.55 -5.12 11.84
CA ARG A 139 11.08 -3.73 11.92
C ARG A 139 10.52 -3.28 10.55
N GLY A 140 9.20 -3.29 10.42
CA GLY A 140 8.48 -2.86 9.22
C GLY A 140 8.20 -1.36 9.22
N HIS A 141 8.70 -0.63 8.22
CA HIS A 141 8.45 0.80 8.08
C HIS A 141 7.07 1.08 7.49
N LEU A 142 6.29 1.99 8.10
CA LEU A 142 5.08 2.53 7.45
C LEU A 142 5.42 3.57 6.37
N SER A 143 6.43 4.41 6.62
CA SER A 143 7.11 5.23 5.61
C SER A 143 8.46 4.58 5.25
N PRO A 144 8.56 3.83 4.14
CA PRO A 144 9.77 3.07 3.80
C PRO A 144 10.95 3.95 3.36
N SER A 145 12.17 3.57 3.75
CA SER A 145 13.39 4.27 3.35
C SER A 145 13.71 4.14 1.84
N CYS A 146 13.24 3.07 1.19
CA CYS A 146 13.39 2.90 -0.27
C CYS A 146 12.57 3.93 -1.07
N HIS A 147 11.52 4.50 -0.48
CA HIS A 147 10.67 5.53 -1.10
C HIS A 147 11.22 6.95 -0.92
N ARG A 148 12.45 7.09 -0.40
CA ARG A 148 13.08 8.38 -0.08
C ARG A 148 14.33 8.64 -0.90
N ASN A 149 14.60 9.93 -1.11
CA ASN A 149 15.80 10.42 -1.79
C ASN A 149 16.67 11.22 -0.80
N GLY A 150 17.96 10.92 -0.78
CA GLY A 150 18.95 11.56 0.09
C GLY A 150 19.08 10.91 1.47
N ASN A 151 20.27 11.07 2.08
CA ASN A 151 20.60 10.46 3.37
C ASN A 151 19.68 10.92 4.50
N ASN A 152 19.47 12.23 4.68
CA ASN A 152 18.63 12.76 5.76
C ASN A 152 17.19 12.24 5.67
N SER A 153 16.59 12.25 4.49
CA SER A 153 15.24 11.72 4.27
C SER A 153 15.15 10.23 4.55
N LYS A 154 16.15 9.45 4.10
CA LYS A 154 16.21 8.01 4.41
C LYS A 154 16.43 7.74 5.89
N TRP A 155 17.27 8.52 6.57
CA TRP A 155 17.56 8.33 8.00
C TRP A 155 16.39 8.74 8.88
N SER A 156 15.63 9.76 8.48
CA SER A 156 14.40 10.16 9.18
C SER A 156 13.36 9.05 9.31
N THR A 157 13.37 8.04 8.41
CA THR A 157 12.41 6.92 8.50
C THR A 157 12.78 5.92 9.60
N PHE A 158 14.00 5.96 10.13
CA PHE A 158 14.52 5.06 11.16
C PHE A 158 14.13 5.51 12.58
N THR A 159 12.89 5.94 12.77
CA THR A 159 12.33 6.25 14.08
C THR A 159 11.36 5.16 14.51
N LEU A 160 11.37 4.77 15.79
CA LEU A 160 10.50 3.71 16.32
C LEU A 160 9.02 4.08 16.28
N THR A 161 8.71 5.37 16.16
CA THR A 161 7.34 5.85 15.92
C THR A 161 6.86 5.63 14.49
N ASN A 162 7.70 5.13 13.58
CA ASN A 162 7.36 4.77 12.20
C ASN A 162 7.41 3.24 11.94
N ILE A 163 7.64 2.44 12.99
CA ILE A 163 7.85 0.99 12.88
C ILE A 163 6.68 0.20 13.46
N VAL A 164 6.35 -0.89 12.78
CA VAL A 164 5.52 -1.98 13.30
C VAL A 164 6.27 -3.31 13.22
N PRO A 165 6.07 -4.25 14.16
CA PRO A 165 6.56 -5.62 14.00
C PRO A 165 5.93 -6.26 12.75
N GLN A 166 6.77 -6.69 11.82
CA GLN A 166 6.35 -7.26 10.54
C GLN A 166 6.89 -8.68 10.41
N ASN A 167 6.00 -9.65 10.23
CA ASN A 167 6.40 -11.02 9.97
C ASN A 167 6.85 -11.19 8.51
N THR A 168 8.16 -11.08 8.27
CA THR A 168 8.73 -11.27 6.94
C THR A 168 8.68 -12.73 6.50
N ALA A 169 8.78 -13.68 7.43
CA ALA A 169 8.66 -15.11 7.10
C ALA A 169 7.27 -15.43 6.54
N HIS A 170 6.23 -14.81 7.09
CA HIS A 170 4.86 -14.98 6.62
C HIS A 170 4.69 -14.44 5.20
N LEU A 171 5.18 -13.23 4.90
CA LEU A 171 5.13 -12.68 3.54
C LEU A 171 5.90 -13.54 2.52
N THR A 172 7.06 -14.08 2.90
CA THR A 172 7.79 -15.02 2.06
C THR A 172 7.03 -16.33 1.87
N ARG A 173 6.38 -16.86 2.91
CA ARG A 173 5.54 -18.07 2.81
C ARG A 173 4.28 -17.84 1.95
N CYS A 174 3.67 -16.65 2.05
CA CYS A 174 2.60 -16.22 1.15
C CYS A 174 3.07 -16.35 -0.30
N TRP A 175 4.25 -15.82 -0.63
CA TRP A 175 4.77 -15.85 -2.00
C TRP A 175 5.20 -17.25 -2.48
N VAL A 176 5.94 -17.99 -1.65
CA VAL A 176 6.59 -19.25 -2.07
C VAL A 176 5.62 -20.43 -2.05
N ILE A 177 4.73 -20.48 -1.05
CA ILE A 177 3.88 -21.65 -0.79
C ILE A 177 2.39 -21.30 -0.96
N GLY A 178 2.05 -20.02 -1.14
CA GLY A 178 0.67 -19.57 -1.24
C GLY A 178 -0.05 -19.56 0.11
N ASP A 179 0.66 -19.47 1.23
CA ASP A 179 0.07 -19.49 2.57
C ASP A 179 -0.66 -18.16 2.84
N ILE A 180 -2.00 -18.11 2.69
CA ILE A 180 -2.78 -16.87 2.79
C ILE A 180 -3.25 -16.68 4.23
N PRO A 181 -2.90 -15.56 4.91
CA PRO A 181 -3.37 -15.29 6.25
C PRO A 181 -4.90 -15.22 6.32
N ASP A 182 -5.48 -15.72 7.41
CA ASP A 182 -6.93 -15.66 7.65
C ASP A 182 -7.52 -14.24 7.55
N ALA A 183 -6.77 -13.23 8.02
CA ALA A 183 -7.18 -11.83 7.91
C ALA A 183 -7.26 -11.34 6.46
N TRP A 184 -6.48 -11.93 5.55
CA TRP A 184 -6.46 -11.55 4.14
C TRP A 184 -7.55 -12.25 3.34
N SER A 185 -8.04 -13.39 3.83
CA SER A 185 -9.18 -14.12 3.27
C SER A 185 -10.53 -13.51 3.65
N LEU A 186 -10.60 -12.39 4.37
CA LEU A 186 -11.85 -11.65 4.56
C LEU A 186 -12.09 -10.74 3.35
N ALA A 187 -13.32 -10.74 2.82
CA ALA A 187 -13.74 -9.76 1.82
C ALA A 187 -15.12 -9.22 2.14
N ILE A 188 -15.29 -7.91 1.94
CA ILE A 188 -16.59 -7.26 2.05
C ILE A 188 -17.36 -7.55 0.75
N VAL A 189 -18.55 -8.13 0.87
CA VAL A 189 -19.39 -8.45 -0.28
C VAL A 189 -20.38 -7.30 -0.49
N THR A 190 -20.24 -6.61 -1.61
CA THR A 190 -21.15 -5.51 -1.97
C THR A 190 -22.00 -5.89 -3.18
N PRO A 191 -23.34 -5.74 -3.11
CA PRO A 191 -24.20 -5.95 -4.26
C PRO A 191 -24.10 -4.74 -5.21
N SER A 192 -23.71 -4.97 -6.45
CA SER A 192 -23.68 -3.97 -7.52
C SER A 192 -24.80 -4.24 -8.52
N HIS A 193 -25.72 -3.29 -8.69
CA HIS A 193 -26.83 -3.43 -9.63
C HIS A 193 -26.32 -3.40 -11.08
N LYS A 194 -26.75 -4.38 -11.89
CA LYS A 194 -26.31 -4.52 -13.30
C LYS A 194 -27.30 -3.93 -14.29
N LYS A 195 -28.56 -4.42 -14.30
CA LYS A 195 -29.63 -4.00 -15.23
C LYS A 195 -31.00 -4.49 -14.75
N GLY A 196 -32.08 -3.85 -15.19
CA GLY A 196 -33.47 -4.27 -14.88
C GLY A 196 -33.97 -3.82 -13.51
N CYS A 197 -35.09 -4.41 -13.04
CA CYS A 197 -35.76 -4.01 -11.81
C CYS A 197 -34.88 -4.21 -10.55
N LYS A 198 -34.83 -3.19 -9.68
CA LYS A 198 -34.05 -3.20 -8.42
C LYS A 198 -34.63 -4.13 -7.34
N ALA A 199 -35.90 -4.54 -7.45
CA ALA A 199 -36.50 -5.48 -6.51
C ALA A 199 -36.05 -6.94 -6.72
N ASN A 200 -35.51 -7.27 -7.89
CA ASN A 200 -35.05 -8.63 -8.20
C ASN A 200 -33.56 -8.79 -7.83
N LEU A 201 -33.28 -9.64 -6.84
CA LEU A 201 -31.93 -9.99 -6.38
C LEU A 201 -31.03 -10.54 -7.51
N GLY A 202 -31.61 -11.23 -8.51
CA GLY A 202 -30.88 -11.76 -9.66
C GLY A 202 -30.25 -10.70 -10.58
N ASN A 203 -30.64 -9.43 -10.43
CA ASN A 203 -30.09 -8.30 -11.18
C ASN A 203 -28.84 -7.67 -10.54
N TYR A 204 -28.43 -8.17 -9.37
CA TYR A 204 -27.24 -7.71 -8.67
C TYR A 204 -26.06 -8.66 -8.91
N ARG A 205 -24.89 -8.09 -9.12
CA ARG A 205 -23.60 -8.78 -9.10
C ARG A 205 -23.01 -8.67 -7.71
N ARG A 206 -22.56 -9.79 -7.13
CA ARG A 206 -21.70 -9.75 -5.95
C ARG A 206 -20.31 -9.25 -6.34
N VAL A 207 -19.87 -8.18 -5.70
CA VAL A 207 -18.50 -7.67 -5.82
C VAL A 207 -17.78 -7.94 -4.51
N HIS A 208 -16.72 -8.74 -4.58
CA HIS A 208 -15.86 -9.03 -3.44
C HIS A 208 -14.78 -7.94 -3.34
N LEU A 209 -14.83 -7.14 -2.29
CA LEU A 209 -13.78 -6.18 -1.95
C LEU A 209 -12.77 -6.89 -1.06
N ALA A 210 -11.72 -7.42 -1.68
CA ALA A 210 -10.60 -8.02 -0.98
C ALA A 210 -9.85 -6.99 -0.10
N SER A 211 -9.21 -7.48 0.96
CA SER A 211 -8.31 -6.68 1.79
C SER A 211 -7.19 -6.05 0.97
N LEU A 212 -6.68 -4.89 1.40
CA LEU A 212 -5.59 -4.18 0.70
C LEU A 212 -4.34 -5.05 0.50
N PRO A 213 -3.84 -5.80 1.50
CA PRO A 213 -2.70 -6.67 1.31
C PRO A 213 -2.95 -7.75 0.26
N ARG A 214 -4.16 -8.34 0.25
CA ARG A 214 -4.56 -9.33 -0.77
C ARG A 214 -4.58 -8.72 -2.16
N LYS A 215 -5.17 -7.52 -2.34
CA LYS A 215 -5.18 -6.81 -3.64
C LYS A 215 -3.77 -6.53 -4.15
N VAL A 216 -2.88 -6.05 -3.29
CA VAL A 216 -1.47 -5.79 -3.65
C VAL A 216 -0.80 -7.08 -4.10
N MET A 217 -0.97 -8.17 -3.34
CA MET A 217 -0.37 -9.46 -3.67
C MET A 217 -0.93 -10.04 -4.98
N GLU A 218 -2.24 -9.96 -5.19
CA GLU A 218 -2.88 -10.35 -6.44
C GLU A 218 -2.38 -9.54 -7.64
N GLN A 219 -2.12 -8.24 -7.48
CA GLN A 219 -1.54 -7.42 -8.54
C GLN A 219 -0.09 -7.81 -8.86
N ILE A 220 0.71 -8.14 -7.85
CA ILE A 220 2.08 -8.63 -8.06
C ILE A 220 2.04 -9.98 -8.80
N VAL A 221 1.20 -10.92 -8.36
CA VAL A 221 1.04 -12.23 -9.04
C VAL A 221 0.55 -12.04 -10.47
N LEU A 222 -0.47 -11.19 -10.68
CA LEU A 222 -0.98 -10.86 -12.01
C LEU A 222 0.11 -10.26 -12.90
N SER A 223 0.97 -9.40 -12.37
CA SER A 223 2.07 -8.80 -13.13
C SER A 223 3.08 -9.84 -13.61
N VAL A 224 3.43 -10.81 -12.76
CA VAL A 224 4.35 -11.91 -13.10
C VAL A 224 3.73 -12.85 -14.13
N ILE A 225 2.46 -13.24 -13.93
CA ILE A 225 1.74 -14.11 -14.86
C ILE A 225 1.59 -13.44 -16.23
N THR A 226 1.19 -12.16 -16.25
CA THR A 226 1.00 -11.42 -17.50
C THR A 226 2.31 -11.29 -18.25
N TRP A 227 3.42 -11.01 -17.55
CA TRP A 227 4.74 -10.95 -18.15
C TRP A 227 5.15 -12.29 -18.77
N HIS A 228 4.99 -13.40 -18.03
CA HIS A 228 5.35 -14.75 -18.51
C HIS A 228 4.52 -15.18 -19.73
N ILE A 229 3.21 -14.94 -19.71
CA ILE A 229 2.31 -15.34 -20.81
C ILE A 229 2.54 -14.49 -22.07
N GLN A 230 2.92 -13.22 -21.90
CA GLN A 230 3.28 -12.35 -23.03
C GLN A 230 4.58 -12.80 -23.69
N ASP A 231 5.58 -13.22 -22.91
CA ASP A 231 6.85 -13.74 -23.42
C ASP A 231 6.69 -15.11 -24.11
N SER A 232 5.78 -15.95 -23.62
CA SER A 232 5.59 -17.31 -24.13
C SER A 232 4.64 -17.43 -25.34
N GLU A 233 4.25 -16.33 -25.99
CA GLU A 233 3.21 -16.27 -27.05
C GLU A 233 1.89 -17.00 -26.68
N GLY A 234 1.57 -17.12 -25.38
CA GLY A 234 0.50 -18.01 -24.91
C GLY A 234 -0.92 -17.51 -25.20
N ILE A 235 -1.06 -16.28 -25.72
CA ILE A 235 -2.33 -15.66 -26.06
C ILE A 235 -2.33 -15.32 -27.56
N SER A 236 -3.42 -15.66 -28.26
CA SER A 236 -3.58 -15.33 -29.67
C SER A 236 -3.52 -13.82 -29.91
N PRO A 237 -2.87 -13.35 -31.00
CA PRO A 237 -2.89 -11.94 -31.41
C PRO A 237 -4.30 -11.35 -31.51
N SER A 238 -5.31 -12.15 -31.87
CA SER A 238 -6.71 -11.71 -31.99
C SER A 238 -7.41 -11.49 -30.64
N GLN A 239 -6.87 -12.00 -29.53
CA GLN A 239 -7.40 -11.69 -28.21
C GLN A 239 -6.96 -10.29 -27.81
N GLN A 240 -7.93 -9.41 -27.62
CA GLN A 240 -7.67 -8.01 -27.26
C GLN A 240 -8.21 -7.66 -25.87
N ARG A 241 -9.10 -8.45 -25.25
CA ARG A 241 -9.55 -8.19 -23.88
C ARG A 241 -8.52 -8.70 -22.87
N PHE A 242 -8.33 -7.93 -21.79
CA PHE A 242 -7.39 -8.23 -20.68
C PHE A 242 -5.91 -8.25 -21.08
N ARG A 243 -5.57 -7.62 -22.22
CA ARG A 243 -4.19 -7.31 -22.56
C ARG A 243 -3.87 -5.86 -22.22
N LYS A 244 -2.60 -5.62 -21.92
CA LYS A 244 -2.09 -4.27 -21.71
C LYS A 244 -2.01 -3.56 -23.05
N GLY A 245 -2.52 -2.33 -23.12
CA GLY A 245 -2.43 -1.49 -24.32
C GLY A 245 -3.46 -1.81 -25.41
N THR A 246 -4.48 -2.62 -25.11
CA THR A 246 -5.59 -2.89 -26.02
C THR A 246 -6.91 -2.35 -25.48
N SER A 247 -7.78 -1.86 -26.38
CA SER A 247 -9.08 -1.28 -26.02
C SER A 247 -10.26 -1.96 -26.72
N CYS A 248 -11.46 -1.84 -26.15
CA CYS A 248 -12.67 -2.37 -26.80
C CYS A 248 -12.95 -1.73 -28.17
N LEU A 249 -12.44 -0.52 -28.41
CA LEU A 249 -12.60 0.18 -29.69
C LEU A 249 -11.71 -0.45 -30.76
N GLU A 250 -10.47 -0.79 -30.43
CA GLU A 250 -9.56 -1.52 -31.35
C GLU A 250 -10.15 -2.88 -31.74
N ASN A 251 -10.86 -3.55 -30.82
CA ASN A 251 -11.54 -4.79 -31.15
C ASN A 251 -12.59 -4.59 -32.23
N LEU A 252 -13.37 -3.51 -32.06
CA LEU A 252 -14.46 -3.21 -32.97
C LEU A 252 -13.94 -2.79 -34.34
N ILE A 253 -12.89 -1.96 -34.38
CA ILE A 253 -12.24 -1.55 -35.63
C ILE A 253 -11.68 -2.76 -36.37
N SER A 254 -10.95 -3.64 -35.66
CA SER A 254 -10.37 -4.85 -36.27
C SER A 254 -11.43 -5.84 -36.73
N PHE A 255 -12.58 -5.91 -36.06
CA PHE A 255 -13.72 -6.73 -36.48
C PHE A 255 -14.42 -6.14 -37.70
N ASP A 256 -14.64 -4.83 -37.72
CA ASP A 256 -15.29 -4.13 -38.82
C ASP A 256 -14.48 -4.28 -40.12
N ASP A 257 -13.17 -4.06 -40.06
CA ASP A 257 -12.24 -4.22 -41.19
C ASP A 257 -12.26 -5.66 -41.78
N GLN A 258 -12.35 -6.67 -40.91
CA GLN A 258 -12.48 -8.08 -41.32
C GLN A 258 -13.83 -8.38 -41.99
N MET A 259 -14.89 -7.66 -41.64
CA MET A 259 -16.23 -7.84 -42.21
C MET A 259 -16.42 -7.03 -43.49
N THR A 260 -15.82 -5.84 -43.61
CA THR A 260 -15.96 -4.95 -44.76
C THR A 260 -15.08 -5.39 -45.93
N SER A 261 -13.84 -5.85 -45.68
CA SER A 261 -12.91 -6.23 -46.76
C SER A 261 -13.49 -7.24 -47.77
N PRO A 262 -14.13 -8.36 -47.36
CA PRO A 262 -14.72 -9.28 -48.32
C PRO A 262 -16.01 -8.75 -48.97
N VAL A 263 -16.75 -7.87 -48.29
CA VAL A 263 -17.95 -7.23 -48.85
C VAL A 263 -17.58 -6.28 -49.98
N ASP A 264 -16.48 -5.52 -49.83
CA ASP A 264 -15.95 -4.63 -50.86
C ASP A 264 -15.47 -5.41 -52.11
N GLU A 265 -15.01 -6.65 -51.91
CA GLU A 265 -14.66 -7.58 -52.98
C GLU A 265 -15.88 -8.32 -53.59
N GLY A 266 -17.10 -7.98 -53.17
CA GLY A 266 -18.35 -8.60 -53.65
C GLY A 266 -18.59 -10.01 -53.11
N ARG A 267 -17.87 -10.45 -52.07
CA ARG A 267 -18.07 -11.73 -51.39
C ARG A 267 -19.09 -11.61 -50.26
N GLY A 268 -19.83 -12.69 -49.99
CA GLY A 268 -20.73 -12.76 -48.85
C GLY A 268 -19.97 -12.98 -47.53
N CYS A 269 -20.38 -12.27 -46.47
CA CYS A 269 -19.86 -12.41 -45.11
C CYS A 269 -20.92 -12.96 -44.17
N ALA A 270 -20.52 -13.81 -43.23
CA ALA A 270 -21.36 -14.28 -42.13
C ALA A 270 -20.57 -14.21 -40.82
N ASN A 271 -21.23 -13.76 -39.75
CA ASN A 271 -20.64 -13.62 -38.41
C ASN A 271 -21.31 -14.58 -37.42
N ILE A 272 -20.51 -15.24 -36.58
CA ILE A 272 -20.98 -16.12 -35.51
C ILE A 272 -20.57 -15.51 -34.17
N CYS A 273 -21.55 -15.00 -33.42
CA CYS A 273 -21.32 -14.49 -32.06
C CYS A 273 -21.60 -15.59 -31.02
N LEU A 274 -20.60 -15.90 -30.20
CA LEU A 274 -20.71 -16.85 -29.09
C LEU A 274 -20.59 -16.10 -27.76
N ASP A 275 -21.49 -16.39 -26.82
CA ASP A 275 -21.41 -15.88 -25.44
C ASP A 275 -21.48 -17.04 -24.44
N PHE A 276 -20.62 -16.98 -23.43
CA PHE A 276 -20.54 -18.02 -22.40
C PHE A 276 -21.39 -17.63 -21.18
N ASN A 277 -22.34 -18.49 -20.83
CA ASN A 277 -23.11 -18.29 -19.60
C ASN A 277 -22.22 -18.45 -18.36
N LYS A 278 -22.17 -17.41 -17.53
CA LYS A 278 -21.42 -17.38 -16.26
C LYS A 278 -19.98 -17.89 -16.41
N SER A 279 -19.24 -17.39 -17.40
CA SER A 279 -17.87 -17.85 -17.72
C SER A 279 -16.96 -18.05 -16.49
N PHE A 280 -16.96 -17.15 -15.51
CA PHE A 280 -16.16 -17.28 -14.28
C PHE A 280 -16.70 -18.28 -13.25
N GLY A 281 -17.99 -18.63 -13.31
CA GLY A 281 -18.64 -19.58 -12.40
C GLY A 281 -18.60 -21.03 -12.89
N THR A 282 -18.34 -21.25 -14.18
CA THR A 282 -18.40 -22.57 -14.84
C THR A 282 -17.02 -23.21 -15.00
N VAL A 283 -15.94 -22.44 -14.93
CA VAL A 283 -14.57 -22.97 -15.06
C VAL A 283 -14.18 -23.79 -13.83
N THR A 284 -13.80 -25.05 -14.03
CA THR A 284 -13.35 -25.93 -12.94
C THR A 284 -11.93 -25.57 -12.51
N HIS A 285 -11.65 -25.69 -11.22
CA HIS A 285 -10.32 -25.37 -10.69
C HIS A 285 -9.21 -26.26 -11.24
N GLY A 286 -9.49 -27.52 -11.59
CA GLY A 286 -8.52 -28.42 -12.22
C GLY A 286 -8.00 -27.89 -13.56
N ILE A 287 -8.90 -27.57 -14.49
CA ILE A 287 -8.56 -27.05 -15.83
C ILE A 287 -7.84 -25.70 -15.73
N LEU A 288 -8.27 -24.86 -14.77
CA LEU A 288 -7.67 -23.54 -14.56
C LEU A 288 -6.21 -23.62 -14.07
N MET A 289 -5.82 -24.69 -13.36
CA MET A 289 -4.46 -24.89 -12.88
C MET A 289 -3.56 -25.62 -13.89
N GLU A 290 -4.14 -26.48 -14.73
CA GLU A 290 -3.41 -27.25 -15.73
C GLU A 290 -2.85 -26.37 -16.85
N LYS A 291 -3.66 -25.42 -17.35
CA LYS A 291 -3.25 -24.54 -18.45
C LYS A 291 -2.01 -23.71 -18.11
N PRO A 292 -1.94 -22.94 -16.99
CA PRO A 292 -0.75 -22.18 -16.66
C PRO A 292 0.48 -23.07 -16.40
N SER A 293 0.28 -24.27 -15.85
CA SER A 293 1.37 -25.24 -15.69
C SER A 293 1.95 -25.70 -17.02
N ALA A 294 1.12 -25.87 -18.05
CA ALA A 294 1.57 -26.24 -19.39
C ALA A 294 2.41 -25.15 -20.08
N TYR A 295 2.17 -23.87 -19.75
CA TYR A 295 2.97 -22.74 -20.23
C TYR A 295 4.25 -22.50 -19.38
N GLY A 296 4.62 -23.42 -18.49
CA GLY A 296 5.89 -23.35 -17.73
C GLY A 296 5.88 -22.34 -16.58
N LEU A 297 4.70 -21.97 -16.07
CA LEU A 297 4.58 -21.03 -14.96
C LEU A 297 5.13 -21.65 -13.66
N GLN A 298 5.92 -20.88 -12.90
CA GLN A 298 6.61 -21.39 -11.71
C GLN A 298 5.66 -21.86 -10.59
N ARG A 299 6.13 -22.85 -9.81
CA ARG A 299 5.37 -23.49 -8.72
C ARG A 299 4.90 -22.51 -7.63
N CYS A 300 5.63 -21.42 -7.39
CA CYS A 300 5.27 -20.39 -6.40
C CYS A 300 3.99 -19.64 -6.80
N SER A 301 3.91 -19.18 -8.06
CA SER A 301 2.73 -18.49 -8.59
C SER A 301 1.51 -19.41 -8.66
N LEU A 302 1.71 -20.66 -9.08
CA LEU A 302 0.66 -21.69 -9.06
C LEU A 302 0.19 -22.03 -7.65
N GLY A 303 1.08 -21.97 -6.65
CA GLY A 303 0.77 -22.17 -5.24
C GLY A 303 -0.17 -21.10 -4.68
N TRP A 304 0.13 -19.83 -4.98
CA TRP A 304 -0.76 -18.71 -4.62
C TRP A 304 -2.14 -18.83 -5.28
N ASP A 305 -2.20 -19.07 -6.58
CA ASP A 305 -3.48 -19.16 -7.31
C ASP A 305 -4.33 -20.32 -6.80
N ARG A 306 -3.73 -21.49 -6.59
CA ARG A 306 -4.42 -22.65 -6.00
C ARG A 306 -5.00 -22.31 -4.64
N ASN A 307 -4.20 -21.74 -3.74
CA ASN A 307 -4.64 -21.46 -2.38
C ASN A 307 -5.60 -20.28 -2.31
N SER A 308 -5.50 -19.28 -3.19
CA SER A 308 -6.45 -18.16 -3.29
C SER A 308 -7.82 -18.62 -3.80
N LEU A 309 -7.85 -19.57 -4.73
CA LEU A 309 -9.08 -20.19 -5.23
C LEU A 309 -9.75 -21.08 -4.17
N MET A 310 -8.96 -21.82 -3.39
CA MET A 310 -9.45 -22.65 -2.28
C MET A 310 -9.88 -21.81 -1.07
N SER A 311 -9.18 -20.71 -0.80
CA SER A 311 -9.45 -19.78 0.31
C SER A 311 -10.41 -18.67 -0.10
N ARG A 312 -11.56 -19.05 -0.70
CA ARG A 312 -12.60 -18.09 -1.07
C ARG A 312 -12.94 -17.21 0.14
N PRO A 313 -13.13 -15.91 -0.07
CA PRO A 313 -13.18 -15.02 1.06
C PRO A 313 -14.37 -15.34 1.96
N ARG A 314 -14.11 -15.48 3.26
CA ARG A 314 -15.17 -15.67 4.26
C ARG A 314 -16.01 -14.40 4.29
N GLU A 315 -17.33 -14.57 4.20
CA GLU A 315 -18.28 -13.47 4.09
C GLU A 315 -18.42 -12.80 5.47
N CYS A 316 -17.99 -11.55 5.57
CA CYS A 316 -18.42 -10.66 6.65
C CYS A 316 -19.64 -9.89 6.15
N TRP A 317 -20.80 -10.16 6.75
CA TRP A 317 -22.03 -9.40 6.55
C TRP A 317 -22.02 -8.14 7.43
#